data_AF-A0A2Z6QB76-F1
#
_entry.id   AF-A0A2Z6QB76-F1
#
_cell.length_a   1.000
_cell.length_b   1.000
_cell.length_c   1.000
_cell.angle_alpha   90.00
_cell.angle_beta   90.00
_cell.angle_gamma   90.00
#
_symmetry.space_group_name_H-M   'P 1'
#
loop_
_entity.id
_entity.type
_entity.pdbx_description
1 polymer ?
#
loop_
_entity_poly.entity_id
_entity_poly.type
_entity_poly.pdbx_seq_one_letter_code
_entity_poly.pdbx_strand_id
1 'polypeptide(L)'
;MKKCPGLKYFDMRSIKHQIFYFPGAKACLESLCELKCDTSIHHSYFYELSQSCQHIQRLIIDKININPNHGIVKLIEVQRNLKYFEWNDVYNEYMVDHCEDIFLALGKKVLPKFFKLKTLISDDYISLIKELEQLKKQAYYHNLEILNLKRCDLNTFSSIIENSGECLKKILFRPHDIIKCHFMEILLFLFVRKMDRPALSILTIDSTYMKEDYIKLINKYKNDGVIKDFKYVPNIDEICYKP
;
A
#
# COMPACT_ATOMS: atom_id res chain seq x y z
N MET A 1 -0.99 -40.62 -6.22
CA MET A 1 -1.51 -39.24 -6.15
C MET A 1 -0.62 -38.35 -7.01
N LYS A 2 -1.17 -37.67 -8.03
CA LYS A 2 -0.42 -36.68 -8.82
C LYS A 2 -0.03 -35.51 -7.90
N LYS A 3 1.25 -35.11 -7.88
CA LYS A 3 1.70 -33.90 -7.18
C LYS A 3 0.96 -32.70 -7.77
N CYS A 4 0.24 -31.96 -6.92
CA CYS A 4 -0.34 -30.68 -7.28
C CYS A 4 0.79 -29.72 -7.69
N PRO A 5 0.78 -29.15 -8.91
CA PRO A 5 1.71 -28.07 -9.23
C PRO A 5 1.41 -26.92 -8.27
N GLY A 6 2.43 -26.42 -7.59
CA GLY A 6 2.26 -25.42 -6.54
C GLY A 6 1.48 -24.19 -7.04
N LEU A 7 0.46 -23.78 -6.29
CA LEU A 7 -0.34 -22.60 -6.60
C LEU A 7 0.50 -21.35 -6.36
N LYS A 8 0.65 -20.50 -7.39
CA LYS A 8 1.43 -19.26 -7.31
C LYS A 8 0.59 -18.02 -7.07
N TYR A 9 -0.61 -18.01 -7.63
CA TYR A 9 -1.58 -16.92 -7.55
C TYR A 9 -2.91 -17.48 -7.06
N PHE A 10 -3.56 -16.74 -6.17
CA PHE A 10 -4.86 -17.11 -5.67
C PHE A 10 -5.72 -15.86 -5.41
N ASP A 11 -6.88 -15.78 -6.07
CA ASP A 11 -7.91 -14.80 -5.76
C ASP A 11 -9.04 -15.49 -5.02
N MET A 12 -9.15 -15.21 -3.72
CA MET A 12 -10.14 -15.82 -2.86
C MET A 12 -11.43 -15.00 -2.73
N ARG A 13 -11.54 -13.84 -3.38
CA ARG A 13 -12.71 -12.95 -3.23
C ARG A 13 -14.03 -13.55 -3.70
N SER A 14 -13.96 -14.55 -4.58
CA SER A 14 -15.14 -15.26 -5.11
C SER A 14 -15.45 -16.58 -4.38
N ILE A 15 -14.72 -16.89 -3.30
CA ILE A 15 -14.88 -18.18 -2.61
C ILE A 15 -16.08 -18.14 -1.67
N LYS A 16 -17.02 -19.04 -1.94
CA LYS A 16 -18.23 -19.24 -1.11
C LYS A 16 -18.17 -20.51 -0.24
N HIS A 17 -17.14 -21.36 -0.41
CA HIS A 17 -17.04 -22.68 0.24
C HIS A 17 -15.61 -23.02 0.73
N GLN A 18 -15.50 -23.97 1.66
CA GLN A 18 -14.28 -24.28 2.41
C GLN A 18 -13.23 -25.03 1.56
N ILE A 19 -12.32 -24.30 0.92
CA ILE A 19 -11.23 -24.85 0.09
C ILE A 19 -10.23 -25.71 0.89
N PHE A 20 -10.20 -25.58 2.22
CA PHE A 20 -9.22 -26.27 3.05
C PHE A 20 -9.53 -27.72 3.39
N TYR A 21 -10.72 -28.24 3.04
CA TYR A 21 -11.07 -29.64 3.29
C TYR A 21 -10.48 -30.61 2.26
N PHE A 22 -9.82 -30.11 1.22
CA PHE A 22 -9.20 -30.97 0.21
C PHE A 22 -7.84 -31.51 0.70
N PRO A 23 -7.66 -32.85 0.78
CA PRO A 23 -6.37 -33.45 1.10
C PRO A 23 -5.28 -32.98 0.11
N GLY A 24 -4.19 -32.42 0.64
CA GLY A 24 -3.10 -31.88 -0.17
C GLY A 24 -3.21 -30.38 -0.50
N ALA A 25 -4.30 -29.70 -0.13
CA ALA A 25 -4.44 -28.25 -0.35
C ALA A 25 -3.32 -27.44 0.32
N LYS A 26 -2.91 -27.81 1.54
CA LYS A 26 -1.80 -27.16 2.26
C LYS A 26 -0.50 -27.15 1.46
N ALA A 27 -0.14 -28.30 0.86
CA ALA A 27 1.07 -28.42 0.04
C ALA A 27 0.99 -27.58 -1.25
N CYS A 28 -0.20 -27.41 -1.84
CA CYS A 28 -0.37 -26.52 -2.99
C CYS A 28 -0.20 -25.03 -2.59
N LEU A 29 -0.54 -24.66 -1.35
CA LEU A 29 -0.55 -23.28 -0.85
C LEU A 29 0.83 -22.79 -0.35
N GLU A 30 1.74 -23.69 0.03
CA GLU A 30 3.11 -23.32 0.45
C GLU A 30 3.87 -22.51 -0.61
N SER A 31 3.57 -22.74 -1.90
CA SER A 31 4.20 -22.03 -3.00
C SER A 31 3.55 -20.67 -3.32
N LEU A 32 2.50 -20.28 -2.61
CA LEU A 32 1.69 -19.10 -2.90
C LEU A 32 2.54 -17.82 -2.78
N CYS A 33 2.61 -17.09 -3.88
CA CYS A 33 3.38 -15.86 -3.99
C CYS A 33 2.47 -14.63 -4.06
N GLU A 34 1.26 -14.78 -4.57
CA GLU A 34 0.30 -13.71 -4.71
C GLU A 34 -1.07 -14.14 -4.20
N LEU A 35 -1.62 -13.34 -3.29
CA LEU A 35 -2.95 -13.52 -2.73
C LEU A 35 -3.76 -12.25 -2.90
N LYS A 36 -4.98 -12.40 -3.42
CA LYS A 36 -6.01 -11.38 -3.38
C LYS A 36 -7.21 -11.87 -2.58
N CYS A 37 -7.64 -11.09 -1.60
CA CYS A 37 -8.73 -11.44 -0.71
C CYS A 37 -9.55 -10.21 -0.31
N ASP A 38 -10.63 -10.43 0.44
CA ASP A 38 -11.43 -9.35 1.00
C ASP A 38 -11.80 -9.64 2.47
N THR A 39 -12.20 -8.60 3.19
CA THR A 39 -12.50 -8.68 4.63
C THR A 39 -13.82 -9.39 4.95
N SER A 40 -14.68 -9.67 3.95
CA SER A 40 -15.94 -10.41 4.15
C SER A 40 -15.70 -11.92 4.32
N ILE A 41 -14.55 -12.43 3.89
CA ILE A 41 -14.20 -13.84 4.02
C ILE A 41 -13.99 -14.20 5.49
N HIS A 42 -14.53 -15.35 5.89
CA HIS A 42 -14.47 -15.81 7.29
C HIS A 42 -13.03 -15.93 7.80
N HIS A 43 -12.76 -15.39 8.98
CA HIS A 43 -11.41 -15.26 9.55
C HIS A 43 -10.64 -16.59 9.67
N SER A 44 -11.33 -17.72 9.82
CA SER A 44 -10.73 -19.06 9.90
C SER A 44 -9.88 -19.38 8.67
N TYR A 45 -10.29 -18.93 7.49
CA TYR A 45 -9.57 -19.18 6.24
C TYR A 45 -8.17 -18.58 6.30
N PHE A 46 -8.06 -17.37 6.83
CA PHE A 46 -6.78 -16.69 6.96
C PHE A 46 -5.91 -17.27 8.08
N TYR A 47 -6.50 -17.80 9.16
CA TYR A 47 -5.75 -18.55 10.17
C TYR A 47 -5.11 -19.81 9.59
N GLU A 48 -5.80 -20.50 8.69
CA GLU A 48 -5.27 -21.68 8.01
C GLU A 48 -4.19 -21.31 6.96
N LEU A 49 -4.42 -20.26 6.18
CA LEU A 49 -3.39 -19.71 5.29
C LEU A 49 -2.15 -19.31 6.07
N SER A 50 -2.30 -18.70 7.24
CA SER A 50 -1.17 -18.27 8.07
C SER A 50 -0.24 -19.41 8.50
N GLN A 51 -0.76 -20.64 8.56
CA GLN A 51 0.05 -21.81 8.94
C GLN A 51 0.95 -22.31 7.80
N SER A 52 0.54 -22.08 6.54
CA SER A 52 1.19 -22.67 5.35
C SER A 52 1.82 -21.63 4.43
N CYS A 53 1.27 -20.42 4.36
CA CYS A 53 1.65 -19.34 3.46
C CYS A 53 2.49 -18.30 4.22
N GLN A 54 3.82 -18.44 4.20
CA GLN A 54 4.75 -17.51 4.88
C GLN A 54 5.64 -16.72 3.90
N HIS A 55 5.44 -16.96 2.60
CA HIS A 55 6.27 -16.42 1.52
C HIS A 55 5.47 -15.62 0.48
N ILE A 56 4.28 -15.13 0.85
CA ILE A 56 3.51 -14.22 0.00
C ILE A 56 4.35 -12.98 -0.25
N GLN A 57 4.49 -12.64 -1.53
CA GLN A 57 5.22 -11.46 -2.01
C GLN A 57 4.28 -10.33 -2.37
N ARG A 58 3.07 -10.66 -2.84
CA ARG A 58 2.04 -9.70 -3.25
C ARG A 58 0.73 -10.01 -2.53
N LEU A 59 0.28 -9.08 -1.71
CA LEU A 59 -0.98 -9.19 -0.97
C LEU A 59 -1.87 -8.00 -1.29
N ILE A 60 -3.09 -8.28 -1.75
CA ILE A 60 -4.12 -7.28 -2.02
C ILE A 60 -5.35 -7.62 -1.19
N ILE A 61 -5.85 -6.64 -0.44
CA ILE A 61 -7.01 -6.80 0.42
C ILE A 61 -8.05 -5.74 0.07
N ASP A 62 -9.23 -6.18 -0.32
CA ASP A 62 -10.39 -5.32 -0.51
C ASP A 62 -11.22 -5.29 0.80
N LYS A 63 -11.39 -4.12 1.40
CA LYS A 63 -12.25 -3.93 2.57
C LYS A 63 -13.71 -3.94 2.12
N ILE A 64 -14.40 -5.03 2.45
CA ILE A 64 -15.83 -5.21 2.16
C ILE A 64 -16.67 -5.19 3.45
N ASN A 65 -16.10 -5.60 4.57
CA ASN A 65 -16.74 -5.63 5.88
C ASN A 65 -16.09 -4.62 6.84
N ILE A 66 -16.91 -4.03 7.72
CA ILE A 66 -16.51 -3.08 8.76
C ILE A 66 -15.84 -3.83 9.93
N ASN A 67 -16.22 -5.09 10.17
CA ASN A 67 -15.70 -5.85 11.30
C ASN A 67 -14.22 -6.23 11.10
N PRO A 68 -13.41 -6.20 12.18
CA PRO A 68 -12.01 -6.59 12.11
C PRO A 68 -11.89 -8.06 11.73
N ASN A 69 -10.95 -8.34 10.83
CA ASN A 69 -10.61 -9.71 10.44
C ASN A 69 -9.25 -10.09 11.04
N HIS A 70 -9.26 -10.59 12.28
CA HIS A 70 -8.02 -11.00 12.97
C HIS A 70 -7.27 -12.14 12.25
N GLY A 71 -7.95 -12.89 11.39
CA GLY A 71 -7.30 -13.86 10.52
C GLY A 71 -6.37 -13.17 9.51
N ILE A 72 -6.81 -12.08 8.88
CA ILE A 72 -5.98 -11.26 7.98
C ILE A 72 -4.80 -10.68 8.74
N VAL A 73 -5.02 -10.14 9.95
CA VAL A 73 -3.93 -9.69 10.85
C VAL A 73 -2.87 -10.79 10.98
N LYS A 74 -3.30 -12.00 11.33
CA LYS A 74 -2.40 -13.12 11.53
C LYS A 74 -1.66 -13.50 10.25
N LEU A 75 -2.33 -13.43 9.10
CA LEU A 75 -1.73 -13.75 7.81
C LEU A 75 -0.62 -12.76 7.46
N ILE A 76 -0.84 -11.46 7.68
CA ILE A 76 0.17 -10.44 7.41
C ILE A 76 1.38 -10.64 8.35
N GLU A 77 1.14 -10.90 9.63
CA GLU A 77 2.20 -11.08 10.64
C GLU A 77 3.20 -12.20 10.34
N VAL A 78 2.76 -13.28 9.67
CA VAL A 78 3.61 -14.46 9.40
C VAL A 78 4.43 -14.33 8.11
N GLN A 79 4.20 -13.30 7.29
CA GLN A 79 4.93 -13.16 6.03
C GLN A 79 6.41 -12.85 6.29
N ARG A 80 7.29 -13.31 5.39
CA ARG A 80 8.74 -13.06 5.48
C ARG A 80 9.31 -12.32 4.27
N ASN A 81 8.54 -12.24 3.18
CA ASN A 81 9.00 -11.77 1.88
C ASN A 81 8.00 -10.84 1.19
N LEU A 82 7.16 -10.15 1.95
CA LEU A 82 6.19 -9.23 1.38
C LEU A 82 6.92 -8.07 0.67
N LYS A 83 6.62 -7.88 -0.63
CA LYS A 83 7.20 -6.86 -1.50
C LYS A 83 6.15 -5.85 -1.96
N TYR A 84 4.90 -6.27 -2.05
CA TYR A 84 3.77 -5.48 -2.49
C TYR A 84 2.61 -5.68 -1.53
N PHE A 85 2.10 -4.58 -1.00
CA PHE A 85 0.90 -4.54 -0.18
C PHE A 85 -0.07 -3.49 -0.71
N GLU A 86 -1.33 -3.89 -0.87
CA GLU A 86 -2.41 -3.02 -1.29
C GLU A 86 -3.65 -3.24 -0.43
N TRP A 87 -4.14 -2.15 0.16
CA TRP A 87 -5.39 -2.10 0.89
C TRP A 87 -6.37 -1.16 0.18
N ASN A 88 -7.49 -1.72 -0.29
CA ASN A 88 -8.52 -1.01 -1.01
C ASN A 88 -9.75 -0.83 -0.10
N ASP A 89 -10.13 0.41 0.18
CA ASP A 89 -11.39 0.71 0.86
C ASP A 89 -12.47 0.97 -0.19
N VAL A 90 -13.42 0.04 -0.31
CA VAL A 90 -14.47 0.07 -1.33
C VAL A 90 -15.70 0.87 -0.86
N TYR A 91 -15.75 1.28 0.43
CA TYR A 91 -16.88 2.02 1.00
C TYR A 91 -16.61 3.51 1.20
N ASN A 92 -17.67 4.33 1.02
CA ASN A 92 -17.60 5.79 1.17
C ASN A 92 -17.61 6.25 2.64
N GLU A 93 -16.70 7.18 2.94
CA GLU A 93 -16.52 8.23 3.98
C GLU A 93 -17.29 8.26 5.32
N TYR A 94 -18.38 7.53 5.54
CA TYR A 94 -19.29 7.76 6.67
C TYR A 94 -19.33 6.65 7.73
N MET A 95 -18.54 5.59 7.56
CA MET A 95 -18.51 4.48 8.51
C MET A 95 -17.25 4.53 9.37
N VAL A 96 -17.43 4.56 10.70
CA VAL A 96 -16.34 4.51 11.68
C VAL A 96 -15.56 3.21 11.46
N ASP A 97 -14.28 3.34 11.14
CA ASP A 97 -13.44 2.20 10.79
C ASP A 97 -13.07 1.40 12.04
N HIS A 98 -13.44 0.11 12.09
CA HIS A 98 -13.05 -0.82 13.15
C HIS A 98 -11.87 -1.72 12.71
N CYS A 99 -11.16 -1.37 11.63
CA CYS A 99 -9.97 -2.07 11.14
C CYS A 99 -8.67 -1.62 11.82
N GLU A 100 -8.74 -0.87 12.94
CA GLU A 100 -7.58 -0.38 13.68
C GLU A 100 -6.55 -1.50 13.96
N ASP A 101 -7.00 -2.70 14.31
CA ASP A 101 -6.11 -3.85 14.58
C ASP A 101 -5.33 -4.34 13.35
N ILE A 102 -5.91 -4.23 12.15
CA ILE A 102 -5.23 -4.59 10.89
C ILE A 102 -4.11 -3.59 10.62
N PHE A 103 -4.40 -2.30 10.79
CA PHE A 103 -3.43 -1.24 10.61
C PHE A 103 -2.38 -1.20 11.71
N LEU A 104 -2.74 -1.54 12.95
CA LEU A 104 -1.81 -1.74 14.06
C LEU A 104 -0.85 -2.90 13.79
N ALA A 105 -1.36 -4.01 13.25
CA ALA A 105 -0.52 -5.13 12.85
C ALA A 105 0.39 -4.76 11.68
N LEU A 106 -0.14 -4.08 10.65
CA LEU A 106 0.62 -3.53 9.52
C LEU A 106 1.72 -2.58 10.02
N GLY A 107 1.36 -1.61 10.86
CA GLY A 107 2.24 -0.63 11.47
C GLY A 107 3.30 -1.28 12.34
N LYS A 108 2.94 -1.79 13.52
CA LYS A 108 3.92 -2.18 14.54
C LYS A 108 4.65 -3.48 14.25
N LYS A 109 3.97 -4.45 13.62
CA LYS A 109 4.52 -5.82 13.49
C LYS A 109 5.10 -6.10 12.12
N VAL A 110 4.62 -5.42 11.09
CA VAL A 110 4.83 -5.80 9.70
C VAL A 110 5.78 -4.81 9.06
N LEU A 111 5.48 -3.50 9.04
CA LEU A 111 6.30 -2.50 8.38
C LEU A 111 7.76 -2.45 8.89
N PRO A 112 8.06 -2.50 10.20
CA PRO A 112 9.44 -2.62 10.70
C PRO A 112 10.15 -3.91 10.29
N LYS A 113 9.42 -4.99 10.02
CA LYS A 113 9.99 -6.31 9.65
C LYS A 113 10.14 -6.50 8.15
N PHE A 114 9.34 -5.81 7.33
CA PHE A 114 9.41 -5.90 5.88
C PHE A 114 10.32 -4.85 5.30
N PHE A 115 11.62 -4.99 5.61
CA PHE A 115 12.66 -4.27 4.87
C PHE A 115 12.58 -4.56 3.36
N LYS A 116 11.88 -5.60 2.89
CA LYS A 116 11.73 -5.92 1.46
C LYS A 116 10.53 -5.25 0.78
N LEU A 117 9.69 -4.51 1.51
CA LEU A 117 8.51 -3.87 0.95
C LEU A 117 8.93 -2.79 -0.06
N LYS A 118 8.51 -2.96 -1.31
CA LYS A 118 8.79 -2.05 -2.43
C LYS A 118 7.60 -1.20 -2.81
N THR A 119 6.39 -1.70 -2.59
CA THR A 119 5.16 -1.01 -2.96
C THR A 119 4.17 -1.06 -1.81
N LEU A 120 3.73 0.12 -1.39
CA LEU A 120 2.69 0.30 -0.40
C LEU A 120 1.56 1.15 -1.00
N ILE A 121 0.38 0.55 -1.06
CA ILE A 121 -0.85 1.20 -1.50
C ILE A 121 -1.87 1.08 -0.36
N SER A 122 -2.45 2.21 0.05
CA SER A 122 -3.52 2.21 1.03
C SER A 122 -4.55 3.27 0.71
N ASP A 123 -5.79 2.83 0.66
CA ASP A 123 -6.97 3.69 0.54
C ASP A 123 -7.53 4.13 1.90
N ASP A 124 -6.91 3.73 3.01
CA ASP A 124 -7.35 3.97 4.39
C ASP A 124 -7.38 5.46 4.79
N TYR A 125 -8.34 5.81 5.63
CA TYR A 125 -8.68 7.17 6.02
C TYR A 125 -7.77 7.72 7.14
N ILE A 126 -7.45 6.93 8.19
CA ILE A 126 -6.83 7.49 9.42
C ILE A 126 -5.89 6.50 10.13
N SER A 127 -6.15 5.20 10.09
CA SER A 127 -5.61 4.24 11.04
C SER A 127 -4.16 3.84 10.73
N LEU A 128 -3.84 3.57 9.45
CA LEU A 128 -2.46 3.31 9.02
C LEU A 128 -1.56 4.52 9.26
N ILE A 129 -2.11 5.72 9.06
CA ILE A 129 -1.39 6.98 9.19
C ILE A 129 -0.93 7.16 10.64
N LYS A 130 -1.83 7.06 11.62
CA LYS A 130 -1.50 7.17 13.04
C LYS A 130 -0.38 6.22 13.47
N GLU A 131 -0.40 5.00 12.95
CA GLU A 131 0.61 3.98 13.26
C GLU A 131 1.96 4.29 12.60
N LEU A 132 1.97 4.69 11.32
CA LEU A 132 3.16 5.19 10.65
C LEU A 132 3.77 6.38 11.39
N GLU A 133 2.95 7.24 11.98
CA GLU A 133 3.44 8.38 12.74
C GLU A 133 4.15 8.01 14.03
N GLN A 134 3.65 7.01 14.76
CA GLN A 134 4.30 6.49 15.96
C GLN A 134 5.65 5.84 15.63
N LEU A 135 5.79 5.26 14.44
CA LEU A 135 6.99 4.55 13.99
C LEU A 135 8.10 5.46 13.46
N LYS A 136 7.85 6.76 13.29
CA LYS A 136 8.81 7.77 12.79
C LYS A 136 10.18 7.76 13.51
N LYS A 137 10.26 7.22 14.73
CA LYS A 137 11.47 7.20 15.55
C LYS A 137 12.32 5.94 15.43
N GLN A 138 11.83 4.88 14.78
CA GLN A 138 12.43 3.54 14.91
C GLN A 138 12.51 2.73 13.61
N ALA A 139 11.89 3.17 12.50
CA ALA A 139 11.81 2.37 11.28
C ALA A 139 12.23 3.18 10.05
N TYR A 140 13.17 2.61 9.29
CA TYR A 140 13.55 3.11 7.97
C TYR A 140 12.91 2.23 6.87
N TYR A 141 12.27 2.86 5.89
CA TYR A 141 11.62 2.20 4.75
C TYR A 141 12.57 2.11 3.55
N HIS A 142 13.82 1.66 3.77
CA HIS A 142 14.93 1.80 2.82
C HIS A 142 14.75 1.13 1.45
N ASN A 143 13.76 0.26 1.26
CA ASN A 143 13.52 -0.38 -0.04
C ASN A 143 12.16 0.00 -0.66
N LEU A 144 11.45 0.96 -0.06
CA LEU A 144 10.16 1.40 -0.58
C LEU A 144 10.39 2.23 -1.85
N GLU A 145 9.88 1.74 -2.99
CA GLU A 145 10.06 2.34 -4.31
C GLU A 145 8.82 3.10 -4.78
N ILE A 146 7.63 2.62 -4.37
CA ILE A 146 6.33 3.13 -4.79
C ILE A 146 5.46 3.33 -3.55
N LEU A 147 4.98 4.56 -3.37
CA LEU A 147 4.03 4.92 -2.31
C LEU A 147 2.76 5.51 -2.93
N ASN A 148 1.62 5.01 -2.49
CA ASN A 148 0.32 5.53 -2.85
C ASN A 148 -0.60 5.49 -1.64
N LEU A 149 -0.85 6.65 -1.05
CA LEU A 149 -1.75 6.77 0.08
C LEU A 149 -2.90 7.68 -0.34
N LYS A 150 -4.13 7.20 -0.26
CA LYS A 150 -5.28 8.11 -0.28
C LYS A 150 -5.28 8.93 1.02
N ARG A 151 -5.65 10.21 0.92
CA ARG A 151 -6.02 11.06 2.08
C ARG A 151 -4.96 11.18 3.18
N CYS A 152 -3.69 11.02 2.82
CA CYS A 152 -2.57 11.20 3.74
C CYS A 152 -2.29 12.69 3.97
N ASP A 153 -2.19 13.12 5.23
CA ASP A 153 -1.75 14.48 5.54
C ASP A 153 -0.29 14.72 5.16
N LEU A 154 0.07 16.01 5.03
CA LEU A 154 1.42 16.43 4.67
C LEU A 154 2.49 15.85 5.60
N ASN A 155 2.25 15.86 6.91
CA ASN A 155 3.24 15.49 7.91
C ASN A 155 3.62 14.01 7.80
N THR A 156 2.62 13.16 7.61
CA THR A 156 2.78 11.72 7.42
C THR A 156 3.45 11.43 6.09
N PHE A 157 2.97 12.04 5.01
CA PHE A 157 3.55 11.87 3.68
C PHE A 157 5.03 12.29 3.65
N SER A 158 5.32 13.44 4.25
CA SER A 158 6.68 13.96 4.40
C SER A 158 7.53 12.95 5.17
N SER A 159 7.08 12.49 6.33
CA SER A 159 7.81 11.54 7.17
C SER A 159 8.13 10.22 6.47
N ILE A 160 7.20 9.66 5.67
CA ILE A 160 7.47 8.44 4.91
C ILE A 160 8.53 8.70 3.85
N ILE A 161 8.44 9.84 3.16
CA ILE A 161 9.48 10.29 2.23
C ILE A 161 10.84 10.35 2.94
N GLU A 162 10.94 10.99 4.11
CA GLU A 162 12.21 11.12 4.86
C GLU A 162 12.80 9.75 5.17
N ASN A 163 11.94 8.83 5.63
CA ASN A 163 12.35 7.51 6.10
C ASN A 163 12.56 6.49 4.96
N SER A 164 12.11 6.79 3.75
CA SER A 164 12.29 5.92 2.57
C SER A 164 13.67 6.01 1.92
N GLY A 165 14.50 6.97 2.34
CA GLY A 165 15.82 7.21 1.76
C GLY A 165 15.75 7.54 0.26
N GLU A 166 16.76 7.08 -0.49
CA GLU A 166 16.89 7.35 -1.93
C GLU A 166 16.08 6.40 -2.83
N CYS A 167 15.49 5.34 -2.27
CA CYS A 167 14.86 4.27 -3.04
C CYS A 167 13.48 4.62 -3.57
N LEU A 168 12.79 5.59 -2.96
CA LEU A 168 11.45 6.00 -3.37
C LEU A 168 11.52 6.74 -4.71
N LYS A 169 10.91 6.13 -5.74
CA LYS A 169 10.94 6.57 -7.14
C LYS A 169 9.61 7.14 -7.60
N LYS A 170 8.49 6.62 -7.09
CA LYS A 170 7.16 6.99 -7.54
C LYS A 170 6.24 7.26 -6.35
N ILE A 171 5.54 8.38 -6.43
CA ILE A 171 4.44 8.71 -5.54
C ILE A 171 3.16 8.89 -6.35
N LEU A 172 2.06 8.34 -5.86
CA LEU A 172 0.74 8.72 -6.34
C LEU A 172 0.12 9.67 -5.33
N PHE A 173 -0.16 10.87 -5.81
CA PHE A 173 -0.77 11.93 -5.05
C PHE A 173 -2.28 11.94 -5.33
N ARG A 174 -3.07 11.61 -4.29
CA ARG A 174 -4.54 11.63 -4.30
C ARG A 174 -5.02 12.58 -3.20
N PRO A 175 -4.86 13.91 -3.39
CA PRO A 175 -5.44 14.86 -2.46
C PRO A 175 -6.95 14.68 -2.50
N HIS A 176 -7.57 14.43 -1.35
CA HIS A 176 -9.01 14.65 -1.24
C HIS A 176 -9.27 16.16 -1.28
N ASP A 177 -10.53 16.53 -1.47
CA ASP A 177 -11.05 17.91 -1.61
C ASP A 177 -10.69 18.91 -0.50
N ILE A 178 -9.81 18.57 0.43
CA ILE A 178 -9.38 19.42 1.54
C ILE A 178 -7.96 19.93 1.24
N ILE A 179 -7.97 21.02 0.47
CA ILE A 179 -7.02 22.13 0.38
C ILE A 179 -5.83 21.95 -0.60
N LYS A 180 -5.95 22.71 -1.68
CA LYS A 180 -4.95 23.24 -2.63
C LYS A 180 -3.53 23.50 -2.06
N CYS A 181 -3.39 23.75 -0.76
CA CYS A 181 -2.15 24.11 -0.07
C CYS A 181 -1.15 22.96 0.05
N HIS A 182 -1.62 21.71 0.16
CA HIS A 182 -0.70 20.59 0.40
C HIS A 182 0.18 20.25 -0.80
N PHE A 183 -0.24 20.50 -2.05
CA PHE A 183 0.61 20.20 -3.19
C PHE A 183 1.85 21.10 -3.27
N MET A 184 1.66 22.40 -3.01
CA MET A 184 2.78 23.35 -2.95
C MET A 184 3.74 23.02 -1.83
N GLU A 185 3.21 22.69 -0.65
CA GLU A 185 3.99 22.31 0.53
C GLU A 185 4.79 21.02 0.28
N ILE A 186 4.19 20.01 -0.37
CA ILE A 186 4.89 18.79 -0.77
C ILE A 186 6.01 19.11 -1.76
N LEU A 187 5.75 19.90 -2.79
CA LEU A 187 6.78 20.25 -3.77
C LEU A 187 7.93 21.03 -3.14
N LEU A 188 7.62 21.98 -2.25
CA LEU A 188 8.62 22.72 -1.50
C LEU A 188 9.44 21.79 -0.60
N PHE A 189 8.78 20.89 0.11
CA PHE A 189 9.43 19.89 0.96
C PHE A 189 10.36 18.97 0.14
N LEU A 190 9.87 18.46 -1.00
CA LEU A 190 10.66 17.66 -1.93
C LEU A 190 11.85 18.45 -2.49
N PHE A 191 11.68 19.74 -2.75
CA PHE A 191 12.75 20.61 -3.21
C PHE A 191 13.83 20.82 -2.15
N VAL A 192 13.46 21.05 -0.89
CA VAL A 192 14.43 21.16 0.22
C VAL A 192 15.27 19.90 0.34
N ARG A 193 14.65 18.73 0.16
CA ARG A 193 15.30 17.41 0.29
C ARG A 193 15.89 16.87 -1.02
N LYS A 194 15.87 17.63 -2.11
CA LYS A 194 16.28 17.14 -3.43
C LYS A 194 17.75 16.69 -3.52
N MET A 195 18.60 17.21 -2.63
CA MET A 195 20.02 16.85 -2.59
C MET A 195 20.26 15.47 -1.98
N ASP A 196 19.29 14.93 -1.25
CA ASP A 196 19.40 13.65 -0.53
C ASP A 196 18.64 12.51 -1.24
N ARG A 197 18.17 12.72 -2.47
CA ARG A 197 17.37 11.73 -3.21
C ARG A 197 17.30 11.98 -4.71
N PRO A 198 17.01 10.95 -5.53
CA PRO A 198 16.67 11.14 -6.93
C PRO A 198 15.31 11.84 -7.11
N ALA A 199 15.16 12.50 -8.26
CA ALA A 199 13.92 13.12 -8.71
C ALA A 199 12.75 12.11 -8.76
N LEU A 200 11.58 12.53 -8.31
CA LEU A 200 10.40 11.66 -8.17
C LEU A 200 9.47 11.68 -9.39
N SER A 201 8.92 10.52 -9.74
CA SER A 201 7.74 10.46 -10.59
C SER A 201 6.48 10.65 -9.76
N ILE A 202 5.66 11.64 -10.13
CA ILE A 202 4.41 11.97 -9.46
C ILE A 202 3.24 11.60 -10.38
N LEU A 203 2.33 10.80 -9.86
CA LEU A 203 1.04 10.54 -10.49
C LEU A 203 -0.05 11.34 -9.77
N THR A 204 -1.10 11.74 -10.46
CA THR A 204 -2.29 12.35 -9.86
C THR A 204 -3.56 11.90 -10.58
N ILE A 205 -4.67 11.81 -9.85
CA ILE A 205 -6.01 11.59 -10.40
C ILE A 205 -6.84 12.88 -10.46
N ASP A 206 -6.30 13.98 -9.95
CA ASP A 206 -6.98 15.27 -9.88
C ASP A 206 -6.60 16.13 -11.11
N SER A 207 -7.61 16.44 -11.92
CA SER A 207 -7.45 17.23 -13.15
C SER A 207 -7.09 18.69 -12.86
N THR A 208 -7.23 19.16 -11.61
CA THR A 208 -6.85 20.52 -11.20
C THR A 208 -5.38 20.82 -11.51
N TYR A 209 -4.50 19.82 -11.38
CA TYR A 209 -3.07 19.96 -11.68
C TYR A 209 -2.75 20.02 -13.18
N MET A 210 -3.76 19.85 -14.05
CA MET A 210 -3.65 20.11 -15.49
C MET A 210 -3.94 21.56 -15.86
N LYS A 211 -4.31 22.43 -14.90
CA LYS A 211 -4.47 23.88 -15.16
C LYS A 211 -3.11 24.53 -15.41
N GLU A 212 -3.10 25.58 -16.22
CA GLU A 212 -1.88 26.23 -16.73
C GLU A 212 -0.90 26.65 -15.63
N ASP A 213 -1.39 27.26 -14.55
CA ASP A 213 -0.55 27.70 -13.43
C ASP A 213 0.18 26.53 -12.74
N TYR A 214 -0.49 25.38 -12.60
CA TYR A 214 0.13 24.19 -12.03
C TYR A 214 1.11 23.54 -13.00
N ILE A 215 0.79 23.50 -14.30
CA ILE A 215 1.72 22.98 -15.30
C ILE A 215 3.01 23.82 -15.30
N LYS A 216 2.90 25.15 -15.25
CA LYS A 216 4.07 26.06 -15.14
C LYS A 216 4.90 25.76 -13.89
N LEU A 217 4.23 25.61 -12.74
CA LEU A 217 4.88 25.25 -11.48
C LEU A 217 5.56 23.88 -11.54
N ILE A 218 4.87 22.85 -12.03
CA ILE A 218 5.39 21.49 -12.15
C ILE A 218 6.60 21.49 -13.07
N ASN A 219 6.56 22.21 -14.19
CA ASN A 219 7.69 22.32 -15.11
C ASN A 219 8.89 23.04 -14.47
N LYS A 220 8.65 24.06 -13.62
CA LYS A 220 9.71 24.65 -12.80
C LYS A 220 10.39 23.59 -11.93
N TYR A 221 9.63 22.80 -11.17
CA TYR A 221 10.19 21.75 -10.32
C TYR A 221 10.80 20.56 -11.09
N LYS A 222 10.38 20.31 -12.33
CA LYS A 222 11.07 19.39 -13.25
C LYS A 222 12.46 19.92 -13.60
N ASN A 223 12.56 21.19 -14.00
CA ASN A 223 13.84 21.84 -14.31
C ASN A 223 14.77 21.90 -13.10
N ASP A 224 14.22 22.07 -11.90
CA ASP A 224 14.97 22.09 -10.64
C ASP A 224 15.47 20.70 -10.19
N GLY A 225 15.14 19.63 -10.93
CA GLY A 225 15.54 18.25 -10.63
C GLY A 225 14.73 17.58 -9.51
N VAL A 226 13.58 18.15 -9.13
CA VAL A 226 12.72 17.61 -8.06
C VAL A 226 11.74 16.57 -8.60
N ILE A 227 11.15 16.86 -9.77
CA ILE A 227 10.18 16.00 -10.43
C ILE A 227 10.84 15.36 -11.66
N LYS A 228 10.84 14.03 -11.71
CA LYS A 228 11.26 13.27 -12.89
C LYS A 228 10.16 13.22 -13.94
N ASP A 229 8.95 12.88 -13.53
CA ASP A 229 7.78 12.74 -14.40
C ASP A 229 6.52 13.19 -13.64
N PHE A 230 5.56 13.77 -14.35
CA PHE A 230 4.27 14.13 -13.78
C PHE A 230 3.17 13.68 -14.73
N LYS A 231 2.27 12.82 -14.27
CA LYS A 231 1.18 12.26 -15.09
C LYS A 231 -0.16 12.35 -14.39
N TYR A 232 -1.14 12.84 -15.13
CA TYR A 232 -2.54 12.68 -14.80
C TYR A 232 -3.03 11.32 -15.26
N VAL A 233 -3.65 10.57 -14.35
CA VAL A 233 -4.23 9.26 -14.62
C VAL A 233 -5.67 9.28 -14.08
N PRO A 234 -6.68 9.53 -14.93
CA PRO A 234 -8.07 9.68 -14.48
C PRO A 234 -8.63 8.40 -13.86
N ASN A 235 -8.13 7.23 -14.28
CA ASN A 235 -8.57 5.94 -13.80
C ASN A 235 -7.47 5.23 -13.00
N ILE A 236 -7.76 4.91 -11.75
CA ILE A 236 -6.85 4.25 -10.83
C ILE A 236 -6.42 2.86 -11.30
N ASP A 237 -7.32 2.16 -11.99
CA ASP A 237 -7.08 0.80 -12.48
C ASP A 237 -6.04 0.78 -13.61
N GLU A 238 -5.80 1.93 -14.25
CA GLU A 238 -4.77 2.11 -15.29
C GLU A 238 -3.37 2.32 -14.69
N ILE A 239 -3.28 2.54 -13.37
CA ILE A 239 -2.00 2.76 -12.71
C ILE A 239 -1.28 1.42 -12.56
N CYS A 240 -0.37 1.15 -13.50
CA CYS A 240 0.48 -0.02 -13.42
C CYS A 240 1.58 0.20 -12.36
N TYR A 241 1.44 -0.46 -11.22
CA TYR A 241 2.44 -0.52 -10.14
C TYR A 241 3.45 -1.66 -10.32
N LYS A 242 3.56 -2.23 -11.53
CA LYS A 242 4.56 -3.28 -11.81
C LYS A 242 5.97 -2.74 -11.46
N PRO A 243 6.76 -3.50 -10.68
CA PRO A 243 8.11 -3.13 -10.30
C PRO A 243 9.06 -3.06 -11.49
#